data_AF-A0A537MMC9-F1
#
_entry.id   AF-A0A537MMC9-F1
#
_cell.length_a   1.000
_cell.length_b   1.000
_cell.length_c   1.000
_cell.angle_alpha   90.00
_cell.angle_beta   90.00
_cell.angle_gamma   90.00
#
_symmetry.space_group_name_H-M   'P 1'
#
loop_
_entity.id
_entity.type
_entity.pdbx_description
1 polymer ?
#
loop_
_entity_poly.entity_id
_entity_poly.type
_entity_poly.pdbx_seq_one_letter_code
_entity_poly.pdbx_strand_id
1 'polypeptide(L)'
;LPGYTLAPDATLSEIVAEINAALDWLTVNGPAHGINGTVVLSGWSAGGHLTAQCLSHPRVSAGLAISGVFELGPIRDTYLNEKLKLSDDEIAELSPLRLPMVDKPFAIAYGTAELPPLVADSRALHARRAAEHLPGPLIPVAGADHFTITHELRDAGGALTRQLLLLA
;
A
#
# COMPACT_ATOMS: atom_id res chain seq x y z
N LEU A 1 4.40 -12.95 -7.24
CA LEU A 1 3.51 -11.80 -6.99
C LEU A 1 2.10 -12.35 -6.87
N PRO A 2 1.38 -12.14 -5.76
CA PRO A 2 0.01 -12.61 -5.64
C PRO A 2 -0.88 -11.85 -6.65
N GLY A 3 -1.74 -12.59 -7.34
CA GLY A 3 -2.90 -12.00 -7.98
C GLY A 3 -4.04 -11.87 -6.97
N TYR A 4 -5.03 -11.05 -7.30
CA TYR A 4 -6.29 -10.92 -6.58
C TYR A 4 -7.41 -10.68 -7.59
N THR A 5 -8.62 -11.08 -7.24
CA THR A 5 -9.83 -10.86 -8.02
C THR A 5 -10.06 -9.35 -8.19
N LEU A 6 -10.59 -8.93 -9.33
CA LEU A 6 -10.77 -7.51 -9.64
C LEU A 6 -12.23 -7.10 -9.42
N ALA A 7 -12.45 -5.86 -8.99
CA ALA A 7 -13.77 -5.27 -9.02
C ALA A 7 -14.31 -5.20 -10.47
N PRO A 8 -15.61 -5.48 -10.71
CA PRO A 8 -16.67 -5.69 -9.71
C PRO A 8 -16.88 -7.15 -9.29
N ASP A 9 -16.02 -8.08 -9.72
CA ASP A 9 -16.18 -9.52 -9.44
C ASP A 9 -15.88 -9.86 -7.96
N ALA A 10 -15.15 -8.97 -7.28
CA ALA A 10 -14.97 -8.95 -5.83
C ALA A 10 -15.13 -7.52 -5.28
N THR A 11 -15.67 -7.42 -4.07
CA THR A 11 -15.67 -6.21 -3.23
C THR A 11 -14.27 -5.87 -2.77
N LEU A 12 -14.04 -4.63 -2.31
CA LEU A 12 -12.72 -4.25 -1.79
C LEU A 12 -12.37 -5.05 -0.52
N SER A 13 -13.37 -5.36 0.30
CA SER A 13 -13.23 -6.25 1.46
C SER A 13 -12.72 -7.63 1.08
N GLU A 14 -13.29 -8.25 0.04
CA GLU A 14 -12.85 -9.55 -0.47
C GLU A 14 -11.43 -9.48 -1.04
N ILE A 15 -11.09 -8.42 -1.77
CA ILE A 15 -9.72 -8.21 -2.29
C ILE A 15 -8.71 -8.13 -1.14
N VAL A 16 -9.00 -7.37 -0.08
CA VAL A 16 -8.15 -7.29 1.12
C VAL A 16 -8.03 -8.66 1.80
N ALA A 17 -9.12 -9.42 1.88
CA ALA A 17 -9.10 -10.77 2.43
C ALA A 17 -8.22 -11.73 1.60
N GLU A 18 -8.25 -11.64 0.28
CA GLU A 18 -7.39 -12.44 -0.61
C GLU A 18 -5.90 -12.13 -0.41
N ILE A 19 -5.53 -10.87 -0.18
CA ILE A 19 -4.13 -10.52 0.13
C ILE A 19 -3.70 -11.11 1.48
N ASN A 20 -4.54 -11.05 2.50
CA ASN A 20 -4.26 -11.70 3.78
C ASN A 20 -4.12 -13.22 3.61
N ALA A 21 -5.01 -13.87 2.86
CA ALA A 21 -4.93 -15.29 2.56
C ALA A 21 -3.64 -15.67 1.80
N ALA A 22 -3.18 -14.81 0.89
CA ALA A 22 -1.90 -15.01 0.20
C ALA A 22 -0.69 -14.91 1.16
N LEU A 23 -0.76 -14.01 2.16
CA LEU A 23 0.27 -13.87 3.19
C LEU A 23 0.25 -15.04 4.19
N ASP A 24 -0.93 -15.56 4.54
CA ASP A 24 -1.09 -16.80 5.32
C ASP A 24 -0.48 -17.99 4.57
N TRP A 25 -0.82 -18.13 3.29
CA TRP A 25 -0.23 -19.17 2.44
C TRP A 25 1.29 -19.06 2.39
N LEU A 26 1.83 -17.84 2.25
CA LEU A 26 3.28 -17.59 2.24
C LEU A 26 3.92 -17.94 3.58
N THR A 27 3.22 -17.76 4.70
CA THR A 27 3.70 -18.14 6.03
C THR A 27 3.88 -19.65 6.14
N VAL A 28 2.91 -20.42 5.64
CA VAL A 28 2.92 -21.89 5.73
C VAL A 28 3.84 -22.52 4.68
N ASN A 29 3.81 -22.03 3.44
CA ASN A 29 4.44 -22.69 2.29
C ASN A 29 5.76 -22.03 1.88
N GLY A 30 5.98 -20.76 2.26
CA GLY A 30 7.18 -20.00 1.91
C GLY A 30 8.50 -20.73 2.17
N PRO A 31 8.70 -21.38 3.33
CA PRO A 31 9.92 -22.13 3.62
C PRO A 31 10.22 -23.26 2.62
N ALA A 32 9.19 -23.98 2.16
CA ALA A 32 9.33 -25.02 1.14
C ALA A 32 9.76 -24.46 -0.24
N HIS A 33 9.57 -23.16 -0.44
CA HIS A 33 9.99 -22.42 -1.63
C HIS A 33 11.24 -21.56 -1.39
N GLY A 34 11.95 -21.75 -0.28
CA GLY A 34 13.18 -21.00 0.05
C GLY A 34 12.95 -19.59 0.60
N ILE A 35 11.70 -19.21 0.92
CA ILE A 35 11.33 -17.90 1.46
C ILE A 35 11.34 -17.97 2.99
N ASN A 36 12.54 -17.86 3.57
CA ASN A 36 12.78 -17.97 5.02
C ASN A 36 13.04 -16.61 5.71
N GLY A 37 13.12 -15.53 4.94
CA GLY A 37 13.46 -14.20 5.44
C GLY A 37 12.27 -13.37 5.93
N THR A 38 12.58 -12.14 6.33
CA THR A 38 11.64 -11.04 6.49
C THR A 38 10.80 -10.86 5.23
N VAL A 39 9.55 -10.44 5.38
CA VAL A 39 8.68 -10.10 4.24
C VAL A 39 8.39 -8.62 4.30
N VAL A 40 8.84 -7.92 3.26
CA VAL A 40 8.50 -6.52 3.00
C VAL A 40 7.37 -6.53 1.98
N LEU A 41 6.22 -5.94 2.33
CA LEU A 41 5.09 -5.81 1.43
C LEU A 41 5.22 -4.49 0.64
N SER A 42 5.06 -4.52 -0.67
CA SER A 42 5.04 -3.30 -1.46
C SER A 42 4.02 -3.39 -2.57
N GLY A 43 3.42 -2.25 -2.89
CA GLY A 43 2.42 -2.15 -3.92
C GLY A 43 2.27 -0.72 -4.42
N TRP A 44 1.78 -0.63 -5.65
CA TRP A 44 1.59 0.60 -6.38
C TRP A 44 0.11 0.87 -6.60
N SER A 45 -0.32 2.13 -6.45
CA SER A 45 -1.70 2.56 -6.66
C SER A 45 -2.67 1.81 -5.72
N ALA A 46 -3.64 1.06 -6.25
CA ALA A 46 -4.46 0.15 -5.45
C ALA A 46 -3.62 -0.83 -4.61
N GLY A 47 -2.46 -1.29 -5.12
CA GLY A 47 -1.53 -2.09 -4.33
C GLY A 47 -0.88 -1.33 -3.16
N GLY A 48 -0.73 0.00 -3.27
CA GLY A 48 -0.25 0.84 -2.17
C GLY A 48 -1.27 0.93 -1.04
N HIS A 49 -2.57 1.03 -1.40
CA HIS A 49 -3.68 0.89 -0.46
C HIS A 49 -3.65 -0.49 0.24
N LEU A 50 -3.56 -1.58 -0.54
CA LEU A 50 -3.53 -2.94 0.00
C LEU A 50 -2.30 -3.19 0.90
N THR A 51 -1.16 -2.58 0.57
CA THR A 51 0.04 -2.63 1.41
C THR A 51 -0.21 -1.99 2.77
N ALA A 52 -0.87 -0.83 2.81
CA ALA A 52 -1.23 -0.17 4.06
C ALA A 52 -2.25 -0.99 4.87
N GLN A 53 -3.28 -1.53 4.20
CA GLN A 53 -4.31 -2.37 4.81
C GLN A 53 -3.74 -3.65 5.45
N CYS A 54 -2.79 -4.31 4.76
CA CYS A 54 -2.25 -5.58 5.22
C CYS A 54 -0.96 -5.43 6.05
N LEU A 55 -0.56 -4.21 6.42
CA LEU A 55 0.68 -3.96 7.15
C LEU A 55 0.70 -4.65 8.52
N SER A 56 -0.45 -4.72 9.20
CA SER A 56 -0.59 -5.39 10.50
C SER A 56 -0.39 -6.90 10.44
N HIS A 57 -0.50 -7.52 9.27
CA HIS A 57 -0.41 -8.97 9.10
C HIS A 57 0.90 -9.54 9.72
N PRO A 58 0.84 -10.62 10.53
CA PRO A 58 2.01 -11.14 11.26
C PRO A 58 3.22 -11.48 10.37
N ARG A 59 2.97 -11.94 9.14
CA ARG A 59 4.04 -12.25 8.18
C ARG A 59 4.82 -11.03 7.69
N VAL A 60 4.20 -9.85 7.68
CA VAL A 60 4.77 -8.61 7.14
C VAL A 60 5.63 -7.93 8.19
N SER A 61 6.90 -7.71 7.86
CA SER A 61 7.89 -7.04 8.73
C SER A 61 7.92 -5.53 8.49
N ALA A 62 7.70 -5.09 7.25
CA ALA A 62 7.70 -3.69 6.84
C ALA A 62 6.90 -3.50 5.55
N GLY A 63 6.60 -2.25 5.19
CA GLY A 63 5.94 -1.96 3.91
C GLY A 63 6.48 -0.74 3.15
N LEU A 64 6.28 -0.75 1.85
CA LEU A 64 6.48 0.39 0.94
C LEU A 64 5.23 0.57 0.09
N ALA A 65 4.41 1.57 0.41
CA ALA A 65 3.28 1.96 -0.43
C ALA A 65 3.68 3.05 -1.41
N ILE A 66 3.32 2.88 -2.67
CA ILE A 66 3.71 3.77 -3.78
C ILE A 66 2.44 4.31 -4.41
N SER A 67 2.25 5.63 -4.37
CA SER A 67 1.13 6.31 -5.02
C SER A 67 -0.24 5.74 -4.62
N GLY A 68 -0.38 5.35 -3.36
CA GLY A 68 -1.58 4.72 -2.83
C GLY A 68 -2.73 5.70 -2.56
N VAL A 69 -3.94 5.15 -2.46
CA VAL A 69 -5.12 5.84 -1.93
C VAL A 69 -5.28 5.43 -0.48
N PHE A 70 -5.40 6.40 0.43
CA PHE A 70 -5.44 6.14 1.87
C PHE A 70 -6.73 6.65 2.53
N GLU A 71 -7.52 7.45 1.82
CA GLU A 71 -8.89 7.83 2.17
C GLU A 71 -9.84 7.49 1.02
N LEU A 72 -10.78 6.57 1.25
CA LEU A 72 -11.67 6.05 0.21
C LEU A 72 -12.93 6.91 -0.01
N GLY A 73 -13.28 7.79 0.93
CA GLY A 73 -14.42 8.70 0.83
C GLY A 73 -14.55 9.38 -0.54
N PRO A 74 -13.49 10.10 -1.00
CA PRO A 74 -13.50 10.77 -2.29
C PRO A 74 -13.63 9.83 -3.50
N ILE A 75 -13.25 8.55 -3.38
CA ILE A 75 -13.33 7.59 -4.49
C ILE A 75 -14.79 7.32 -4.87
N ARG A 76 -15.72 7.42 -3.92
CA ARG A 76 -17.15 7.20 -4.15
C ARG A 76 -17.73 8.12 -5.22
N ASP A 77 -17.19 9.34 -5.34
CA ASP A 77 -17.64 10.38 -6.26
C ASP A 77 -16.93 10.31 -7.62
N THR A 78 -16.20 9.22 -7.89
CA THR A 78 -15.47 9.01 -9.15
C THR A 78 -16.04 7.83 -9.93
N TYR A 79 -15.68 7.75 -11.21
CA TYR A 79 -16.04 6.61 -12.08
C TYR A 79 -15.54 5.26 -11.54
N LEU A 80 -14.53 5.24 -10.67
CA LEU A 80 -14.02 4.00 -10.05
C LEU A 80 -15.10 3.32 -9.22
N ASN A 81 -16.03 4.09 -8.63
CA ASN A 81 -17.07 3.57 -7.79
C ASN A 81 -18.17 2.80 -8.56
N GLU A 82 -18.26 2.96 -9.89
CA GLU A 82 -19.13 2.12 -10.73
C GLU A 82 -18.77 0.63 -10.60
N LYS A 83 -17.47 0.35 -10.41
CA LYS A 83 -16.96 -1.01 -10.20
C LYS A 83 -16.80 -1.35 -8.72
N LEU A 84 -16.23 -0.44 -7.93
CA LEU A 84 -15.92 -0.71 -6.53
C LEU A 84 -17.17 -0.80 -5.64
N LYS A 85 -18.22 -0.02 -5.93
CA LYS A 85 -19.49 0.00 -5.18
C LYS A 85 -19.30 0.12 -3.67
N LEU A 86 -18.42 1.03 -3.24
CA LEU A 86 -17.97 1.18 -1.86
C LEU A 86 -19.12 1.52 -0.92
N SER A 87 -19.38 0.63 0.05
CA SER A 87 -20.32 0.88 1.15
C SER A 87 -19.73 1.87 2.17
N ASP A 88 -20.56 2.39 3.09
CA ASP A 88 -20.07 3.25 4.18
C ASP A 88 -19.13 2.49 5.11
N ASP A 89 -19.46 1.22 5.37
CA ASP A 89 -18.64 0.32 6.18
C ASP A 89 -17.28 0.07 5.52
N GLU A 90 -17.23 -0.21 4.20
CA GLU A 90 -15.97 -0.38 3.49
C GLU A 90 -15.11 0.89 3.52
N ILE A 91 -15.72 2.07 3.41
CA ILE A 91 -14.96 3.31 3.52
C ILE A 91 -14.42 3.50 4.94
N ALA A 92 -15.19 3.17 5.98
CA ALA A 92 -14.76 3.29 7.36
C ALA A 92 -13.64 2.29 7.71
N GLU A 93 -13.79 1.04 7.28
CA GLU A 93 -12.90 -0.07 7.64
C GLU A 93 -11.70 -0.22 6.70
N LEU A 94 -11.81 0.25 5.46
CA LEU A 94 -10.77 0.07 4.44
C LEU A 94 -10.08 1.37 4.04
N SER A 95 -10.31 2.50 4.72
CA SER A 95 -9.48 3.71 4.55
C SER A 95 -8.32 3.71 5.55
N PRO A 96 -7.06 3.48 5.15
CA PRO A 96 -5.92 3.52 6.06
C PRO A 96 -5.84 4.76 6.96
N LEU A 97 -6.29 5.92 6.48
CA LEU A 97 -6.34 7.17 7.25
C LEU A 97 -7.33 7.17 8.42
N ARG A 98 -8.28 6.22 8.43
CA ARG A 98 -9.32 6.08 9.47
C ARG A 98 -9.01 4.98 10.48
N LEU A 99 -7.96 4.20 10.24
CA LEU A 99 -7.59 3.05 11.07
C LEU A 99 -6.54 3.40 12.13
N PRO A 100 -6.42 2.60 13.20
CA PRO A 100 -5.27 2.66 14.09
C PRO A 100 -3.96 2.46 13.31
N MET A 101 -2.94 3.27 13.62
CA MET A 101 -1.65 3.15 12.93
C MET A 101 -0.88 1.92 13.40
N VAL A 102 -0.26 1.21 12.46
CA VAL A 102 0.53 0.01 12.74
C VAL A 102 1.98 0.37 13.05
N ASP A 103 2.49 -0.11 14.18
CA ASP A 103 3.89 0.05 14.61
C ASP A 103 4.84 -0.93 13.90
N LYS A 104 5.03 -0.70 12.60
CA LYS A 104 6.02 -1.35 11.74
C LYS A 104 6.62 -0.31 10.79
N PRO A 105 7.87 -0.49 10.31
CA PRO A 105 8.46 0.39 9.30
C PRO A 105 7.57 0.47 8.05
N PHE A 106 7.18 1.68 7.68
CA PHE A 106 6.30 1.90 6.53
C PHE A 106 6.69 3.13 5.73
N ALA A 107 7.36 2.90 4.60
CA ALA A 107 7.71 3.96 3.66
C ALA A 107 6.49 4.29 2.78
N ILE A 108 6.24 5.59 2.59
CA ILE A 108 5.15 6.09 1.73
C ILE A 108 5.78 6.92 0.64
N ALA A 109 5.66 6.49 -0.62
CA ALA A 109 6.19 7.17 -1.77
C ALA A 109 5.08 7.73 -2.67
N TYR A 110 5.35 8.85 -3.33
CA TYR A 110 4.43 9.46 -4.31
C TYR A 110 5.22 10.27 -5.34
N GLY A 111 4.65 10.44 -6.53
CA GLY A 111 5.24 11.25 -7.60
C GLY A 111 4.94 12.74 -7.40
N THR A 112 5.91 13.64 -7.55
CA THR A 112 5.61 15.07 -7.35
C THR A 112 4.79 15.68 -8.49
N ALA A 113 4.70 15.01 -9.65
CA ALA A 113 3.85 15.39 -10.79
C ALA A 113 2.55 14.56 -10.84
N GLU A 114 2.15 13.98 -9.71
CA GLU A 114 0.96 13.15 -9.57
C GLU A 114 -0.32 13.98 -9.33
N LEU A 115 -1.48 13.32 -9.37
CA LEU A 115 -2.75 13.94 -9.04
C LEU A 115 -2.69 14.52 -7.62
N PRO A 116 -3.13 15.78 -7.40
CA PRO A 116 -3.07 16.42 -6.08
C PRO A 116 -3.70 15.61 -4.93
N PRO A 117 -4.83 14.90 -5.13
CA PRO A 117 -5.40 14.05 -4.08
C PRO A 117 -4.45 12.93 -3.62
N LEU A 118 -3.71 12.27 -4.52
CA LEU A 118 -2.78 11.20 -4.16
C LEU A 118 -1.57 11.73 -3.38
N VAL A 119 -1.08 12.92 -3.76
CA VAL A 119 -0.04 13.64 -3.02
C VAL A 119 -0.53 14.01 -1.62
N ALA A 120 -1.77 14.51 -1.51
CA ALA A 120 -2.38 14.88 -0.25
C ALA A 120 -2.58 13.67 0.68
N ASP A 121 -3.13 12.57 0.15
CA ASP A 121 -3.31 11.31 0.88
C ASP A 121 -1.98 10.76 1.42
N SER A 122 -0.96 10.71 0.57
CA SER A 122 0.37 10.22 0.96
C SER A 122 0.98 11.04 2.09
N ARG A 123 0.86 12.38 2.00
CA ARG A 123 1.31 13.30 3.06
C ARG A 123 0.50 13.15 4.33
N ALA A 124 -0.82 13.01 4.22
CA ALA A 124 -1.72 12.89 5.36
C ALA A 124 -1.44 11.60 6.14
N LEU A 125 -1.29 10.46 5.46
CA LEU A 125 -1.03 9.18 6.12
C LEU A 125 0.33 9.21 6.83
N HIS A 126 1.37 9.75 6.18
CA HIS A 126 2.66 9.93 6.82
C HIS A 126 2.58 10.86 8.03
N ALA A 127 1.89 12.01 7.93
CA ALA A 127 1.74 12.94 9.04
C ALA A 127 1.03 12.30 10.24
N ARG A 128 -0.02 11.50 10.00
CA ARG A 128 -0.71 10.70 11.01
C ARG A 128 0.21 9.72 11.73
N ARG A 129 1.04 8.99 10.97
CA ARG A 129 2.04 8.06 11.53
C ARG A 129 3.14 8.78 12.32
N ALA A 130 3.62 9.90 11.79
CA ALA A 130 4.68 10.70 12.41
C ALA A 130 4.23 11.31 13.74
N ALA A 131 2.96 11.71 13.87
CA ALA A 131 2.39 12.18 15.13
C ALA A 131 2.40 11.11 16.24
N GLU A 132 2.44 9.83 15.86
CA GLU A 132 2.57 8.68 16.75
C GLU A 132 4.01 8.16 16.86
N HIS A 133 4.99 8.88 16.30
CA HIS A 133 6.42 8.55 16.30
C HIS A 133 6.73 7.19 15.63
N LEU A 134 5.91 6.77 14.67
CA LEU A 134 6.07 5.47 14.01
C LEU A 134 7.10 5.54 12.88
N PRO A 135 7.85 4.44 12.62
CA PRO A 135 8.93 4.43 11.65
C PRO A 135 8.46 4.42 10.19
N GLY A 136 9.27 5.03 9.34
CA GLY A 136 9.15 5.00 7.87
C GLY A 136 9.12 6.39 7.23
N PRO A 137 9.84 6.61 6.11
CA PRO A 137 9.93 7.92 5.48
C PRO A 137 8.75 8.23 4.55
N LEU A 138 8.50 9.53 4.34
CA LEU A 138 7.79 10.03 3.17
C LEU A 138 8.79 10.28 2.03
N ILE A 139 8.54 9.73 0.85
CA ILE A 139 9.45 9.75 -0.29
C ILE A 139 8.79 10.45 -1.49
N PRO A 140 8.99 11.77 -1.65
CA PRO A 140 8.60 12.47 -2.87
C PRO A 140 9.57 12.12 -4.01
N VAL A 141 9.07 11.50 -5.08
CA VAL A 141 9.85 11.22 -6.29
C VAL A 141 9.69 12.38 -7.27
N ALA A 142 10.74 13.18 -7.37
CA ALA A 142 10.73 14.43 -8.14
C ALA A 142 10.46 14.18 -9.63
N GLY A 143 9.48 14.90 -10.18
CA GLY A 143 9.11 14.85 -11.59
C GLY A 143 8.35 13.60 -12.03
N ALA A 144 8.25 12.58 -11.18
CA ALA A 144 7.48 11.38 -11.48
C ALA A 144 5.98 11.64 -11.40
N ASP A 145 5.25 11.06 -12.35
CA ASP A 145 3.80 10.92 -12.34
C ASP A 145 3.40 9.55 -11.75
N HIS A 146 2.10 9.25 -11.77
CA HIS A 146 1.52 8.02 -11.23
C HIS A 146 2.15 6.75 -11.79
N PHE A 147 2.60 6.75 -13.04
CA PHE A 147 3.16 5.59 -13.73
C PHE A 147 4.69 5.61 -13.71
N THR A 148 5.30 6.76 -14.01
CA THR A 148 6.77 6.86 -14.14
C THR A 148 7.49 6.66 -12.82
N ILE A 149 6.83 6.83 -11.67
CA ILE A 149 7.38 6.49 -10.35
C ILE A 149 7.82 5.02 -10.25
N THR A 150 7.15 4.11 -10.98
CA THR A 150 7.50 2.68 -10.97
C THR A 150 8.87 2.41 -11.60
N HIS A 151 9.42 3.35 -12.37
CA HIS A 151 10.79 3.23 -12.89
C HIS A 151 11.83 3.22 -11.76
N GLU A 152 11.58 3.90 -10.64
CA GLU A 152 12.45 3.89 -9.46
C GLU A 152 12.52 2.53 -8.75
N LEU A 153 11.56 1.63 -9.01
CA LEU A 153 11.62 0.24 -8.57
C LEU A 153 12.32 -0.68 -9.58
N ARG A 154 12.29 -0.30 -10.87
CA ARG A 154 12.91 -1.08 -11.94
C ARG A 154 14.41 -0.84 -12.02
N ASP A 155 14.85 0.36 -11.66
CA ASP A 155 16.26 0.70 -11.56
C ASP A 155 16.86 0.18 -10.25
N ALA A 156 17.96 -0.58 -10.34
CA ALA A 156 18.72 -1.04 -9.19
C ALA A 156 19.29 0.14 -8.37
N GLY A 157 19.55 1.27 -9.03
CA GLY A 157 19.92 2.55 -8.43
C GLY A 157 18.73 3.49 -8.16
N GLY A 158 17.49 3.03 -8.30
CA GLY A 158 16.32 3.85 -8.01
C GLY A 158 16.12 4.08 -6.52
N ALA A 159 15.51 5.21 -6.17
CA ALA A 159 15.22 5.60 -4.80
C ALA A 159 14.32 4.57 -4.09
N LEU A 160 13.33 4.03 -4.80
CA LEU A 160 12.40 3.03 -4.24
C LEU A 160 13.06 1.67 -4.07
N THR A 161 13.90 1.24 -5.02
CA THR A 161 14.69 0.01 -4.86
C THR A 161 15.62 0.09 -3.65
N ARG A 162 16.35 1.20 -3.49
CA ARG A 162 17.19 1.41 -2.30
C ARG A 162 16.36 1.38 -1.01
N GLN A 163 15.18 1.99 -1.02
CA GLN A 163 14.31 1.99 0.15
C GLN A 163 13.86 0.57 0.52
N LEU A 164 13.49 -0.27 -0.46
CA LEU A 164 13.12 -1.66 -0.19
C LEU A 164 14.25 -2.44 0.49
N LEU A 165 15.50 -2.23 0.05
CA LEU A 165 16.66 -2.88 0.68
C LEU A 165 16.90 -2.44 2.12
N LEU A 166 16.53 -1.19 2.48
CA LEU A 166 16.61 -0.71 3.86
C LEU A 166 15.50 -1.25 4.77
N LEU A 167 14.41 -1.74 4.19
CA LEU A 167 13.28 -2.32 4.92
C LEU A 167 13.42 -3.84 5.14
N ALA A 168 14.33 -4.50 4.43
CA ALA A 168 14.50 -5.95 4.40
C ALA A 168 15.39 -6.47 5.54
#